data_AF-A0A928VEL3-F1
#
_entry.id   AF-A0A928VEL3-F1
#
_cell.length_a   1.000
_cell.length_b   1.000
_cell.length_c   1.000
_cell.angle_alpha   90.00
_cell.angle_beta   90.00
_cell.angle_gamma   90.00
#
_symmetry.space_group_name_H-M   'P 1'
#
loop_
_entity.id
_entity.type
_entity.pdbx_description
1 polymer ?
#
loop_
_entity_poly.entity_id
_entity_poly.type
_entity_poly.pdbx_seq_one_letter_code
_entity_poly.pdbx_strand_id
1 'polypeptide(L)'
;MLPGDLLQRIVIGDKNLDGLSPASYHLLEGEKLNEAINRSWNRLRGAWVSFQAALKKLPEHDLGTSVTRDRFLLPLFQELGYGRLAVTRAVEIEGKNYPISHRYQHTPIHLVGWGVNLDKRTAGAMGAARSSPHSLVQEFLNRSDSHLWAFVSNGRKLRILRDNISLTRQSFVEFDLEAMMSGEVYADFVVLWLLCHQSRVESEVPKQCWLERWSQAAQEQGTRALEQLRDGVEAAITALGQGFLSHPHNRELRQLLQTGELTVQNYYHQLRRLVYRLLFLFVVEDRDALLDPTASLAAKERYTKYYSTTRLRSLADRTRGTRHSDLFHSLRVVVKSLGGQGCPELGLPALGSFLWSEEAIAALESCQIANFALLDAVRSLAFITD
;
A
#
# COMPACT_ATOMS: atom_id res chain seq x y z
N MET A 1 11.60 5.93 11.82
CA MET A 1 10.78 6.06 10.59
C MET A 1 10.46 4.69 10.10
N LEU A 2 9.25 4.45 9.58
CA LEU A 2 8.89 3.18 8.94
C LEU A 2 9.52 3.16 7.54
N PRO A 3 10.60 2.40 7.32
CA PRO A 3 11.30 2.44 6.05
C PRO A 3 10.60 1.48 5.05
N GLY A 4 10.87 1.64 3.75
CA GLY A 4 10.12 0.93 2.69
C GLY A 4 10.13 -0.61 2.76
N ASP A 5 11.22 -1.24 3.17
CA ASP A 5 11.34 -2.69 3.37
C ASP A 5 10.44 -3.20 4.47
N LEU A 6 10.28 -2.46 5.56
CA LEU A 6 9.44 -2.83 6.67
C LEU A 6 8.01 -2.85 6.17
N LEU A 7 7.63 -1.86 5.34
CA LEU A 7 6.34 -1.87 4.67
C LEU A 7 6.20 -3.11 3.79
N GLN A 8 7.22 -3.46 3.00
CA GLN A 8 7.19 -4.68 2.21
C GLN A 8 7.06 -5.94 3.07
N ARG A 9 7.89 -6.10 4.11
CA ARG A 9 7.86 -7.19 5.10
C ARG A 9 6.50 -7.33 5.77
N ILE A 10 5.85 -6.21 6.08
CA ILE A 10 4.48 -6.17 6.58
C ILE A 10 3.49 -6.70 5.53
N VAL A 11 3.57 -6.21 4.28
CA VAL A 11 2.69 -6.67 3.17
C VAL A 11 2.87 -8.16 2.90
N ILE A 12 4.11 -8.64 2.93
CA ILE A 12 4.44 -10.04 2.65
C ILE A 12 4.24 -10.94 3.88
N GLY A 13 3.81 -10.38 5.01
CA GLY A 13 3.52 -11.10 6.24
C GLY A 13 4.76 -11.77 6.84
N ASP A 14 5.93 -11.13 6.84
CA ASP A 14 7.20 -11.68 7.34
C ASP A 14 7.04 -12.42 8.67
N LYS A 15 7.30 -13.74 8.68
CA LYS A 15 7.20 -14.57 9.88
C LYS A 15 8.24 -14.20 10.94
N ASN A 16 9.32 -13.55 10.52
CA ASN A 16 10.35 -13.02 11.40
C ASN A 16 10.01 -11.60 11.91
N LEU A 17 8.84 -11.06 11.51
CA LEU A 17 8.32 -9.78 11.98
C LEU A 17 7.08 -10.03 12.83
N ASP A 18 7.23 -9.86 14.14
CA ASP A 18 6.14 -10.02 15.08
C ASP A 18 4.99 -9.03 14.81
N GLY A 19 3.80 -9.35 15.32
CA GLY A 19 2.63 -8.47 15.23
C GLY A 19 1.84 -8.59 13.93
N LEU A 20 2.20 -9.53 13.04
CA LEU A 20 1.51 -9.78 11.76
C LEU A 20 0.50 -10.94 11.79
N SER A 21 0.27 -11.56 12.94
CA SER A 21 -0.75 -12.60 13.07
C SER A 21 -2.17 -11.99 13.09
N PRO A 22 -3.22 -12.72 12.64
CA PRO A 22 -4.60 -12.26 12.76
C PRO A 22 -4.98 -11.79 14.18
N ALA A 23 -4.53 -12.53 15.20
CA ALA A 23 -4.74 -12.18 16.61
C ALA A 23 -4.13 -10.82 16.99
N SER A 24 -3.00 -10.43 16.38
CA SER A 24 -2.38 -9.12 16.60
C SER A 24 -3.24 -7.97 16.03
N TYR A 25 -4.22 -8.28 15.19
CA TYR A 25 -5.20 -7.34 14.65
C TYR A 25 -6.58 -7.50 15.30
N HIS A 26 -6.66 -8.16 16.46
CA HIS A 26 -7.90 -8.42 17.19
C HIS A 26 -8.94 -9.21 16.39
N LEU A 27 -8.48 -9.99 15.40
CA LEU A 27 -9.34 -10.88 14.64
C LEU A 27 -9.66 -12.13 15.46
N LEU A 28 -10.87 -12.65 15.27
CA LEU A 28 -11.32 -13.85 15.97
C LEU A 28 -10.55 -15.09 15.48
N GLU A 29 -10.58 -16.16 16.29
CA GLU A 29 -9.99 -17.43 15.88
C GLU A 29 -10.64 -17.93 14.59
N GLY A 30 -9.81 -18.29 13.60
CA GLY A 30 -10.24 -18.71 12.27
C GLY A 30 -10.39 -17.58 11.25
N GLU A 31 -10.44 -16.31 11.65
CA GLU A 31 -10.45 -15.20 10.71
C GLU A 31 -9.09 -14.98 10.05
N LYS A 32 -9.10 -14.67 8.74
CA LYS A 32 -7.90 -14.33 7.97
C LYS A 32 -7.79 -12.83 7.75
N LEU A 33 -6.56 -12.30 7.82
CA LEU A 33 -6.28 -10.89 7.56
C LEU A 33 -6.83 -10.42 6.21
N ASN A 34 -6.58 -11.17 5.14
CA ASN A 34 -7.05 -10.80 3.80
C ASN A 34 -8.57 -10.70 3.71
N GLU A 35 -9.32 -11.52 4.46
CA GLU A 35 -10.78 -11.48 4.47
C GLU A 35 -11.30 -10.25 5.23
N ALA A 36 -10.69 -9.93 6.38
CA ALA A 36 -10.99 -8.73 7.14
C ALA A 36 -10.69 -7.46 6.33
N ILE A 37 -9.52 -7.39 5.69
CA ILE A 37 -9.12 -6.26 4.85
C ILE A 37 -10.08 -6.11 3.65
N ASN A 38 -10.44 -7.20 2.98
CA ASN A 38 -11.38 -7.16 1.86
C ASN A 38 -12.77 -6.67 2.29
N ARG A 39 -13.24 -7.10 3.47
CA ARG A 39 -14.51 -6.63 4.05
C ARG A 39 -14.50 -5.11 4.26
N SER A 40 -13.44 -4.59 4.88
CA SER A 40 -13.26 -3.15 5.08
C SER A 40 -13.14 -2.37 3.77
N TRP A 41 -12.41 -2.92 2.79
CA TRP A 41 -12.30 -2.33 1.46
C TRP A 41 -13.66 -2.14 0.80
N ASN A 42 -14.49 -3.19 0.76
CA ASN A 42 -15.80 -3.14 0.11
C ASN A 42 -16.74 -2.12 0.76
N ARG A 43 -16.73 -2.02 2.10
CA ARG A 43 -17.51 -1.00 2.80
C ARG A 43 -17.00 0.42 2.49
N LEU A 44 -15.69 0.62 2.47
CA LEU A 44 -15.10 1.94 2.22
C LEU A 44 -15.27 2.39 0.77
N ARG A 45 -15.34 1.46 -0.18
CA ARG A 45 -15.72 1.75 -1.57
C ARG A 45 -17.13 2.34 -1.65
N GLY A 46 -18.09 1.75 -0.94
CA GLY A 46 -19.44 2.31 -0.80
C GLY A 46 -19.46 3.70 -0.15
N ALA A 47 -18.70 3.86 0.95
CA ALA A 47 -18.57 5.15 1.63
C ALA A 47 -17.95 6.23 0.73
N TRP A 48 -16.91 5.88 -0.04
CA TRP A 48 -16.24 6.78 -0.98
C TRP A 48 -17.19 7.35 -2.04
N VAL A 49 -18.01 6.49 -2.66
CA VAL A 49 -18.99 6.93 -3.67
C VAL A 49 -19.99 7.92 -3.07
N SER A 50 -20.55 7.61 -1.89
CA SER A 50 -21.48 8.50 -1.17
C SER A 50 -20.82 9.82 -0.75
N PHE A 51 -19.56 9.78 -0.32
CA PHE A 51 -18.78 10.93 0.05
C PHE A 51 -18.52 11.86 -1.15
N GLN A 52 -18.07 11.32 -2.29
CA GLN A 52 -17.85 12.10 -3.51
C GLN A 52 -19.14 12.75 -4.02
N ALA A 53 -20.28 12.06 -3.95
CA ALA A 53 -21.58 12.64 -4.28
C ALA A 53 -21.98 13.78 -3.35
N ALA A 54 -21.62 13.71 -2.06
CA ALA A 54 -21.87 14.77 -1.09
C ALA A 54 -20.95 15.97 -1.29
N LEU A 55 -19.66 15.75 -1.61
CA LEU A 55 -18.70 16.82 -1.91
C LEU A 55 -19.16 17.70 -3.07
N LYS A 56 -19.69 17.09 -4.14
CA LYS A 56 -20.19 17.83 -5.32
C LYS A 56 -21.37 18.77 -5.01
N LYS A 57 -22.02 18.61 -3.86
CA LYS A 57 -23.16 19.45 -3.43
C LYS A 57 -22.74 20.58 -2.50
N LEU A 58 -21.47 20.64 -2.10
CA LEU A 58 -20.98 21.68 -1.21
C LEU A 58 -20.86 23.02 -1.96
N PRO A 59 -21.13 24.15 -1.29
CA PRO A 59 -20.78 25.48 -1.81
C PRO A 59 -19.28 25.60 -2.07
N GLU A 60 -18.87 26.40 -3.06
CA GLU A 60 -17.45 26.56 -3.44
C GLU A 60 -16.54 27.03 -2.30
N HIS A 61 -17.08 27.75 -1.31
CA HIS A 61 -16.34 28.26 -0.16
C HIS A 61 -16.31 27.30 1.04
N ASP A 62 -17.05 26.20 1.00
CA ASP A 62 -17.05 25.23 2.10
C ASP A 62 -15.84 24.30 2.00
N LEU A 63 -15.00 24.29 3.04
CA LEU A 63 -13.82 23.42 3.12
C LEU A 63 -14.18 21.93 3.31
N GLY A 64 -15.46 21.61 3.54
CA GLY A 64 -16.02 20.26 3.57
C GLY A 64 -15.72 19.49 4.86
N THR A 65 -15.34 20.15 5.95
CA THR A 65 -14.86 19.48 7.18
C THR A 65 -15.81 18.42 7.71
N SER A 66 -17.09 18.75 7.89
CA SER A 66 -18.09 17.80 8.41
C SER A 66 -18.35 16.67 7.43
N VAL A 67 -18.52 16.98 6.14
CA VAL A 67 -18.75 15.96 5.10
C VAL A 67 -17.58 14.99 4.99
N THR A 68 -16.34 15.48 5.00
CA THR A 68 -15.12 14.66 4.98
C THR A 68 -14.99 13.78 6.20
N ARG A 69 -15.26 14.31 7.40
CA ARG A 69 -15.22 13.53 8.64
C ARG A 69 -16.31 12.47 8.66
N ASP A 70 -17.57 12.88 8.53
CA ASP A 70 -18.72 12.02 8.81
C ASP A 70 -18.95 10.96 7.74
N ARG A 71 -18.71 11.29 6.46
CA ARG A 71 -19.01 10.38 5.35
C ARG A 71 -17.83 9.53 4.90
N PHE A 72 -16.59 9.84 5.32
CA PHE A 72 -15.43 9.09 4.88
C PHE A 72 -14.41 8.80 5.97
N LEU A 73 -13.85 9.81 6.65
CA LEU A 73 -12.75 9.57 7.59
C LEU A 73 -13.20 8.82 8.85
N LEU A 74 -14.34 9.14 9.45
CA LEU A 74 -14.86 8.39 10.59
C LEU A 74 -15.22 6.93 10.21
N PRO A 75 -15.89 6.66 9.07
CA PRO A 75 -16.01 5.30 8.55
C PRO A 75 -14.68 4.58 8.34
N LEU A 76 -13.66 5.26 7.80
CA LEU A 76 -12.31 4.71 7.62
C LEU A 76 -11.71 4.28 8.96
N PHE A 77 -11.71 5.15 9.97
CA PHE A 77 -11.18 4.81 11.29
C PHE A 77 -12.03 3.74 12.00
N GLN A 78 -13.34 3.68 11.76
CA GLN A 78 -14.16 2.57 12.23
C GLN A 78 -13.71 1.22 11.65
N GLU A 79 -13.44 1.18 10.34
CA GLU A 79 -12.93 -0.03 9.65
C GLU A 79 -11.49 -0.39 10.03
N LEU A 80 -10.73 0.58 10.54
CA LEU A 80 -9.41 0.36 11.13
C LEU A 80 -9.50 -0.04 12.61
N GLY A 81 -10.69 -0.28 13.14
CA GLY A 81 -10.91 -0.84 14.48
C GLY A 81 -11.10 0.20 15.59
N TYR A 82 -10.88 1.50 15.35
CA TYR A 82 -10.93 2.55 16.38
C TYR A 82 -12.32 2.81 16.99
N GLY A 83 -13.35 2.10 16.51
CA GLY A 83 -14.73 2.33 16.90
C GLY A 83 -15.20 3.74 16.54
N ARG A 84 -15.94 4.37 17.45
CA ARG A 84 -16.42 5.74 17.29
C ARG A 84 -15.45 6.73 17.93
N LEU A 85 -14.62 7.37 17.11
CA LEU A 85 -13.74 8.44 17.58
C LEU A 85 -14.56 9.64 18.09
N ALA A 86 -14.25 10.09 19.31
CA ALA A 86 -14.85 11.28 19.90
C ALA A 86 -14.00 12.52 19.61
N VAL A 87 -14.66 13.67 19.44
CA VAL A 87 -13.99 14.95 19.28
C VAL A 87 -13.30 15.33 20.59
N THR A 88 -12.06 15.79 20.50
CA THR A 88 -11.27 16.21 21.66
C THR A 88 -11.18 17.72 21.78
N ARG A 89 -11.06 18.21 23.03
CA ARG A 89 -10.69 19.61 23.29
C ARG A 89 -9.23 19.84 22.89
N ALA A 90 -8.90 21.08 22.55
CA ALA A 90 -7.53 21.49 22.27
C ALA A 90 -6.64 21.19 23.50
N VAL A 91 -5.41 20.75 23.23
CA VAL A 91 -4.39 20.51 24.26
C VAL A 91 -3.49 21.74 24.31
N GLU A 92 -3.23 22.24 25.51
CA GLU A 92 -2.27 23.32 25.73
C GLU A 92 -0.93 22.74 26.15
N ILE A 93 0.14 23.12 25.45
CA ILE A 93 1.53 22.76 25.79
C ILE A 93 2.32 24.07 25.79
N GLU A 94 2.96 24.40 26.91
CA GLU A 94 3.81 25.61 27.07
C GLU A 94 3.12 26.91 26.62
N GLY A 95 1.83 27.10 26.96
CA GLY A 95 1.08 28.31 26.58
C GLY A 95 0.58 28.33 25.13
N LYS A 96 0.79 27.26 24.35
CA LYS A 96 0.32 27.13 22.97
C LYS A 96 -0.76 26.07 22.85
N ASN A 97 -1.86 26.45 22.20
CA ASN A 97 -3.00 25.58 21.95
C ASN A 97 -2.86 24.77 20.66
N TYR A 98 -3.11 23.46 20.76
CA TYR A 98 -3.09 22.50 19.66
C TYR A 98 -4.50 21.90 19.49
N PRO A 99 -5.29 22.37 18.51
CA PRO A 99 -6.66 21.89 18.27
C PRO A 99 -6.66 20.58 17.47
N ILE A 100 -6.06 19.53 18.03
CA ILE A 100 -6.16 18.17 17.48
C ILE A 100 -7.61 17.69 17.60
N SER A 101 -8.16 17.16 16.52
CA SER A 101 -9.61 16.97 16.41
C SER A 101 -10.13 15.75 17.19
N HIS A 102 -9.34 14.69 17.25
CA HIS A 102 -9.70 13.40 17.84
C HIS A 102 -8.46 12.79 18.48
N ARG A 103 -8.65 11.77 19.31
CA ARG A 103 -7.58 10.99 19.92
C ARG A 103 -8.05 9.57 20.15
N TYR A 104 -7.12 8.62 20.02
CA TYR A 104 -7.28 7.25 20.48
C TYR A 104 -6.13 6.94 21.44
N GLN A 105 -6.42 6.69 22.72
CA GLN A 105 -5.39 6.52 23.77
C GLN A 105 -4.33 7.64 23.71
N HIS A 106 -3.07 7.29 23.43
CA HIS A 106 -1.93 8.20 23.31
C HIS A 106 -1.66 8.68 21.88
N THR A 107 -2.56 8.42 20.94
CA THR A 107 -2.38 8.73 19.51
C THR A 107 -3.30 9.88 19.09
N PRO A 108 -2.73 11.07 18.80
CA PRO A 108 -3.47 12.19 18.26
C PRO A 108 -3.95 11.88 16.84
N ILE A 109 -5.20 12.25 16.52
CA ILE A 109 -5.81 12.05 15.21
C ILE A 109 -6.40 13.38 14.73
N HIS A 110 -5.76 14.01 13.75
CA HIS A 110 -6.20 15.29 13.20
C HIS A 110 -6.86 15.13 11.82
N LEU A 111 -8.18 15.24 11.79
CA LEU A 111 -9.02 15.09 10.61
C LEU A 111 -9.51 16.46 10.18
N VAL A 112 -9.20 16.89 8.95
CA VAL A 112 -9.61 18.18 8.38
C VAL A 112 -10.47 17.97 7.13
N GLY A 113 -11.04 19.04 6.60
CA GLY A 113 -11.89 18.98 5.41
C GLY A 113 -11.13 18.76 4.10
N TRP A 114 -11.84 18.24 3.09
CA TRP A 114 -11.33 17.97 1.74
C TRP A 114 -10.65 19.16 1.07
N GLY A 115 -11.18 20.37 1.31
CA GLY A 115 -10.63 21.62 0.78
C GLY A 115 -9.36 22.11 1.50
N VAL A 116 -8.94 21.46 2.57
CA VAL A 116 -7.76 21.86 3.37
C VAL A 116 -6.51 21.13 2.86
N ASN A 117 -5.49 21.89 2.50
CA ASN A 117 -4.19 21.33 2.11
C ASN A 117 -3.38 20.97 3.36
N LEU A 118 -2.77 19.78 3.40
CA LEU A 118 -2.02 19.32 4.57
C LEU A 118 -0.68 20.05 4.77
N ASP A 119 -0.09 20.59 3.70
CA ASP A 119 1.24 21.21 3.68
C ASP A 119 1.19 22.74 3.70
N LYS A 120 0.05 23.32 3.31
CA LYS A 120 -0.14 24.77 3.23
C LYS A 120 -1.08 25.27 4.32
N ARG A 121 -0.89 26.53 4.70
CA ARG A 121 -1.86 27.24 5.53
C ARG A 121 -3.12 27.52 4.71
N THR A 122 -4.29 27.27 5.29
CA THR A 122 -5.58 27.59 4.68
C THR A 122 -6.28 28.62 5.56
N ALA A 123 -6.43 29.85 5.07
CA ALA A 123 -7.13 30.91 5.81
C ALA A 123 -8.57 30.48 6.15
N GLY A 124 -9.00 30.73 7.40
CA GLY A 124 -10.37 30.44 7.84
C GLY A 124 -10.64 29.02 8.36
N ALA A 125 -9.71 28.07 8.28
CA ALA A 125 -9.86 26.75 8.91
C ALA A 125 -9.59 26.82 10.44
N MET A 126 -10.32 26.04 11.26
CA MET A 126 -10.07 25.97 12.71
C MET A 126 -8.64 25.49 12.99
N GLY A 127 -7.88 26.26 13.79
CA GLY A 127 -6.45 26.00 14.05
C GLY A 127 -5.48 26.54 13.00
N ALA A 128 -5.98 27.02 11.85
CA ALA A 128 -5.16 27.47 10.73
C ALA A 128 -4.57 28.88 10.88
N ALA A 129 -4.71 29.51 12.05
CA ALA A 129 -4.17 30.83 12.31
C ALA A 129 -2.62 30.87 12.35
N ARG A 130 -1.90 29.73 12.39
CA ARG A 130 -0.43 29.72 12.57
C ARG A 130 0.38 28.69 11.75
N SER A 131 -0.17 27.55 11.31
CA SER A 131 0.59 26.49 10.59
C SER A 131 -0.31 25.59 9.73
N SER A 132 0.28 24.79 8.83
CA SER A 132 -0.44 23.76 8.07
C SER A 132 -0.82 22.58 8.99
N PRO A 133 -1.84 21.77 8.66
CA PRO A 133 -2.24 20.62 9.46
C PRO A 133 -1.11 19.65 9.76
N HIS A 134 -0.24 19.36 8.79
CA HIS A 134 0.93 18.50 9.01
C HIS A 134 1.91 19.12 10.01
N SER A 135 2.28 20.39 9.81
CA SER A 135 3.20 21.08 10.72
C SER A 135 2.64 21.23 12.13
N LEU A 136 1.32 21.45 12.27
CA LEU A 136 0.64 21.51 13.57
C LEU A 136 0.81 20.20 14.35
N VAL A 137 0.54 19.06 13.70
CA VAL A 137 0.65 17.74 14.34
C VAL A 137 2.11 17.37 14.61
N GLN A 138 3.02 17.65 13.69
CA GLN A 138 4.45 17.38 13.89
C GLN A 138 5.02 18.20 15.06
N GLU A 139 4.65 19.48 15.16
CA GLU A 139 5.05 20.31 16.30
C GLU A 139 4.45 19.82 17.61
N PHE A 140 3.19 19.37 17.61
CA PHE A 140 2.57 18.76 18.78
C PHE A 140 3.36 17.53 19.26
N LEU A 141 3.69 16.60 18.36
CA LEU A 141 4.47 15.40 18.69
C LEU A 141 5.86 15.78 19.25
N ASN A 142 6.55 16.72 18.60
CA ASN A 142 7.90 17.11 19.01
C ASN A 142 7.97 17.82 20.37
N ARG A 143 6.84 18.32 20.88
CA ARG A 143 6.75 18.98 22.19
C ARG A 143 6.08 18.12 23.26
N SER A 144 5.63 16.92 22.93
CA SER A 144 4.87 16.10 23.85
C SER A 144 5.57 14.77 24.12
N ASP A 145 6.12 14.64 25.33
CA ASP A 145 6.79 13.42 25.77
C ASP A 145 5.84 12.20 25.88
N SER A 146 4.53 12.45 25.88
CA SER A 146 3.48 11.43 26.02
C SER A 146 2.89 10.94 24.69
N HIS A 147 3.33 11.48 23.55
CA HIS A 147 2.79 11.10 22.23
C HIS A 147 3.94 10.85 21.24
N LEU A 148 3.98 9.67 20.65
CA LEU A 148 5.04 9.30 19.68
C LEU A 148 4.54 9.24 18.25
N TRP A 149 3.30 8.79 18.05
CA TRP A 149 2.71 8.59 16.74
C TRP A 149 1.41 9.38 16.62
N ALA A 150 1.12 9.90 15.43
CA ALA A 150 -0.13 10.57 15.13
C ALA A 150 -0.62 10.28 13.71
N PHE A 151 -1.91 10.51 13.49
CA PHE A 151 -2.49 10.51 12.16
C PHE A 151 -2.97 11.91 11.78
N VAL A 152 -2.77 12.30 10.51
CA VAL A 152 -3.38 13.51 9.93
C VAL A 152 -3.98 13.19 8.57
N SER A 153 -5.21 13.65 8.33
CA SER A 153 -5.89 13.39 7.05
C SER A 153 -6.86 14.51 6.66
N ASN A 154 -6.97 14.76 5.36
CA ASN A 154 -7.97 15.63 4.74
C ASN A 154 -8.94 14.86 3.83
N GLY A 155 -9.00 13.53 3.93
CA GLY A 155 -9.82 12.68 3.04
C GLY A 155 -9.21 12.43 1.67
N ARG A 156 -8.25 13.25 1.21
CA ARG A 156 -7.45 12.99 -0.01
C ARG A 156 -6.21 12.20 0.33
N LYS A 157 -5.58 12.53 1.45
CA LYS A 157 -4.34 11.93 1.93
C LYS A 157 -4.49 11.56 3.39
N LEU A 158 -3.81 10.49 3.80
CA LEU A 158 -3.62 10.14 5.21
C LEU A 158 -2.13 9.99 5.48
N ARG A 159 -1.64 10.62 6.54
CA ARG A 159 -0.24 10.49 6.96
C ARG A 159 -0.14 9.88 8.35
N ILE A 160 0.82 8.98 8.51
CA ILE A 160 1.31 8.50 9.80
C ILE A 160 2.55 9.32 10.14
N LEU A 161 2.53 10.06 11.24
CA LEU A 161 3.65 10.87 11.71
C LEU A 161 4.26 10.21 12.93
N ARG A 162 5.60 10.29 13.05
CA ARG A 162 6.32 9.99 14.29
C ARG A 162 6.96 11.27 14.82
N ASP A 163 7.15 11.36 16.13
CA ASP A 163 8.02 12.36 16.73
C ASP A 163 9.40 12.34 16.07
N ASN A 164 9.95 13.53 15.86
CA ASN A 164 11.27 13.67 15.26
C ASN A 164 11.97 14.92 15.76
N ILE A 165 12.85 14.70 16.75
CA ILE A 165 13.68 15.73 17.35
C ILE A 165 14.82 16.16 16.39
N SER A 166 15.22 15.29 15.44
CA SER A 166 16.23 15.59 14.43
C SER A 166 15.59 16.04 13.11
N LEU A 167 15.63 17.34 12.83
CA LEU A 167 15.06 18.00 11.63
C LEU A 167 15.63 17.52 10.27
N THR A 168 16.43 16.45 10.24
CA THR A 168 17.23 16.02 9.09
C THR A 168 16.54 14.99 8.18
N ARG A 169 15.43 14.35 8.60
CA ARG A 169 14.70 13.33 7.81
C ARG A 169 13.19 13.57 7.85
N GLN A 170 12.51 13.29 6.73
CA GLN A 170 11.04 13.25 6.69
C GLN A 170 10.53 12.21 7.67
N SER A 171 9.64 12.62 8.58
CA SER A 171 9.15 11.80 9.68
C SER A 171 7.73 11.25 9.48
N PHE A 172 7.36 10.89 8.25
CA PHE A 172 6.02 10.38 7.97
C PHE A 172 5.94 9.38 6.80
N VAL A 173 4.88 8.58 6.82
CA VAL A 173 4.39 7.79 5.68
C VAL A 173 3.11 8.43 5.17
N GLU A 174 2.95 8.59 3.86
CA GLU A 174 1.74 9.16 3.23
C GLU A 174 1.04 8.14 2.34
N PHE A 175 -0.29 8.07 2.48
CA PHE A 175 -1.19 7.35 1.61
C PHE A 175 -2.06 8.33 0.83
N ASP A 176 -2.10 8.17 -0.49
CA ASP A 176 -3.03 8.89 -1.36
C ASP A 176 -4.38 8.15 -1.40
N LEU A 177 -5.29 8.54 -0.52
CA LEU A 177 -6.63 7.95 -0.40
C LEU A 177 -7.46 8.20 -1.67
N GLU A 178 -7.30 9.38 -2.29
CA GLU A 178 -8.05 9.74 -3.49
C GLU A 178 -7.67 8.85 -4.67
N ALA A 179 -6.38 8.68 -4.93
CA ALA A 179 -5.88 7.80 -5.97
C ALA A 179 -6.22 6.33 -5.67
N MET A 180 -6.05 5.89 -4.42
CA MET A 180 -6.35 4.53 -3.98
C MET A 180 -7.82 4.19 -4.19
N MET A 181 -8.73 5.04 -3.72
CA MET A 181 -10.17 4.77 -3.80
C MET A 181 -10.68 4.95 -5.23
N SER A 182 -10.26 5.98 -5.96
CA SER A 182 -10.75 6.23 -7.34
C SER A 182 -10.18 5.24 -8.35
N GLY A 183 -8.91 4.85 -8.19
CA GLY A 183 -8.22 3.87 -9.04
C GLY A 183 -8.33 2.42 -8.56
N GLU A 184 -9.19 2.19 -7.56
CA GLU A 184 -9.51 0.87 -6.98
C GLU A 184 -8.27 0.07 -6.57
N VAL A 185 -7.26 0.75 -6.02
CA VAL A 185 -5.94 0.19 -5.74
C VAL A 185 -5.95 -0.60 -4.43
N TYR A 186 -6.57 -1.78 -4.45
CA TYR A 186 -6.68 -2.66 -3.27
C TYR A 186 -5.32 -2.99 -2.61
N ALA A 187 -4.27 -3.17 -3.40
CA ALA A 187 -2.93 -3.47 -2.88
C ALA A 187 -2.39 -2.34 -1.97
N ASP A 188 -2.60 -1.08 -2.35
CA ASP A 188 -2.19 0.06 -1.53
C ASP A 188 -3.07 0.17 -0.26
N PHE A 189 -4.34 -0.25 -0.35
CA PHE A 189 -5.24 -0.32 0.81
C PHE A 189 -4.84 -1.39 1.82
N VAL A 190 -4.33 -2.55 1.37
CA VAL A 190 -3.79 -3.59 2.27
C VAL A 190 -2.69 -2.99 3.16
N VAL A 191 -1.76 -2.23 2.58
CA VAL A 191 -0.68 -1.58 3.35
C VAL A 191 -1.24 -0.56 4.33
N LEU A 192 -2.19 0.27 3.88
CA LEU A 192 -2.86 1.23 4.74
C LEU A 192 -3.52 0.55 5.94
N TRP A 193 -4.28 -0.52 5.70
CA TRP A 193 -5.00 -1.23 6.73
C TRP A 193 -4.04 -1.84 7.75
N LEU A 194 -2.99 -2.52 7.27
CA LEU A 194 -1.99 -3.16 8.13
C LEU A 194 -1.20 -2.16 9.00
N LEU A 195 -0.95 -0.94 8.52
CA LEU A 195 -0.22 0.10 9.26
C LEU A 195 -1.11 0.98 10.14
N CYS A 196 -2.35 1.21 9.72
CA CYS A 196 -3.23 2.19 10.38
C CYS A 196 -4.22 1.53 11.34
N HIS A 197 -4.36 0.20 11.37
CA HIS A 197 -5.26 -0.49 12.30
C HIS A 197 -4.99 -0.08 13.77
N GLN A 198 -6.03 0.00 14.61
CA GLN A 198 -5.92 0.49 15.99
C GLN A 198 -4.87 -0.25 16.81
N SER A 199 -4.73 -1.56 16.57
CA SER A 199 -3.76 -2.38 17.29
C SER A 199 -2.33 -1.94 17.04
N ARG A 200 -2.06 -1.18 15.97
CA ARG A 200 -0.71 -0.70 15.64
C ARG A 200 -0.19 0.36 16.61
N VAL A 201 -1.11 1.11 17.22
CA VAL A 201 -0.80 2.23 18.11
C VAL A 201 -1.29 2.03 19.54
N GLU A 202 -2.18 1.06 19.77
CA GLU A 202 -2.69 0.68 21.09
C GLU A 202 -1.57 0.16 22.01
N SER A 203 -1.43 0.79 23.18
CA SER A 203 -0.50 0.40 24.24
C SER A 203 -0.69 1.28 25.47
N GLU A 204 -0.44 0.74 26.67
CA GLU A 204 -0.34 1.55 27.90
C GLU A 204 0.85 2.50 27.88
N VAL A 205 1.96 2.07 27.26
CA VAL A 205 3.18 2.87 27.11
C VAL A 205 3.41 3.11 25.62
N PRO A 206 3.41 4.36 25.12
CA PRO A 206 3.53 4.67 23.69
C PRO A 206 4.73 3.99 23.00
N LYS A 207 5.85 3.84 23.72
CA LYS A 207 7.08 3.21 23.20
C LYS A 207 6.94 1.71 22.92
N GLN A 208 5.87 1.07 23.39
CA GLN A 208 5.65 -0.38 23.27
C GLN A 208 4.63 -0.74 22.18
N CYS A 209 4.00 0.24 21.52
CA CYS A 209 3.08 -0.03 20.41
C CYS A 209 3.81 -0.69 19.22
N TRP A 210 3.05 -1.39 18.36
CA TRP A 210 3.64 -2.13 17.23
C TRP A 210 4.37 -1.22 16.23
N LEU A 211 3.85 -0.02 15.92
CA LEU A 211 4.55 0.90 15.02
C LEU A 211 5.94 1.28 15.55
N GLU A 212 6.06 1.48 16.86
CA GLU A 212 7.34 1.80 17.47
C GLU A 212 8.29 0.60 17.46
N ARG A 213 7.80 -0.57 17.87
CA ARG A 213 8.57 -1.83 17.81
C ARG A 213 9.09 -2.12 16.41
N TRP A 214 8.25 -1.97 15.41
CA TRP A 214 8.63 -2.14 14.01
C TRP A 214 9.63 -1.08 13.54
N SER A 215 9.43 0.19 13.91
CA SER A 215 10.40 1.25 13.59
C SER A 215 11.77 0.99 14.24
N GLN A 216 11.81 0.44 15.45
CA GLN A 216 13.06 0.09 16.14
C GLN A 216 13.73 -1.12 15.50
N ALA A 217 12.99 -2.19 15.24
CA ALA A 217 13.49 -3.38 14.56
C ALA A 217 14.09 -3.05 13.18
N ALA A 218 13.46 -2.14 12.43
CA ALA A 218 13.98 -1.70 11.14
C ALA A 218 15.22 -0.79 11.26
N GLN A 219 15.37 -0.04 12.36
CA GLN A 219 16.60 0.71 12.64
C GLN A 219 17.76 -0.23 13.01
N GLU A 220 17.47 -1.30 13.76
CA GLU A 220 18.45 -2.31 14.19
C GLU A 220 18.89 -3.24 13.05
N GLN A 221 17.97 -3.63 12.15
CA GLN A 221 18.25 -4.54 11.04
C GLN A 221 18.89 -3.90 9.80
N GLY A 222 19.13 -2.58 9.83
CA GLY A 222 20.03 -1.92 8.89
C GLY A 222 19.38 -1.42 7.60
N THR A 223 19.31 -0.09 7.50
CA THR A 223 18.88 0.77 6.39
C THR A 223 19.43 0.46 4.98
N ARG A 224 20.31 -0.54 4.78
CA ARG A 224 20.99 -0.82 3.49
C ARG A 224 20.21 -1.74 2.56
N ALA A 225 19.66 -2.85 3.06
CA ALA A 225 18.81 -3.75 2.27
C ALA A 225 17.56 -3.03 1.71
N LEU A 226 17.17 -1.98 2.43
CA LEU A 226 16.09 -1.04 2.20
C LEU A 226 16.23 -0.13 0.98
N GLU A 227 17.37 0.55 0.91
CA GLU A 227 17.71 1.42 -0.20
C GLU A 227 17.85 0.57 -1.47
N GLN A 228 18.53 -0.58 -1.35
CA GLN A 228 18.71 -1.52 -2.45
C GLN A 228 17.39 -2.11 -2.96
N LEU A 229 16.41 -2.39 -2.09
CA LEU A 229 15.09 -2.89 -2.50
C LEU A 229 14.22 -1.81 -3.16
N ARG A 230 14.32 -0.56 -2.69
CA ARG A 230 13.67 0.58 -3.35
C ARG A 230 14.25 0.78 -4.74
N ASP A 231 15.57 0.78 -4.86
CA ASP A 231 16.29 0.92 -6.13
C ASP A 231 15.95 -0.25 -7.06
N GLY A 232 15.85 -1.47 -6.51
CA GLY A 232 15.40 -2.66 -7.23
C GLY A 232 13.98 -2.55 -7.78
N VAL A 233 13.03 -2.02 -7.00
CA VAL A 233 11.65 -1.77 -7.47
C VAL A 233 11.62 -0.68 -8.54
N GLU A 234 12.37 0.41 -8.37
CA GLU A 234 12.47 1.48 -9.37
C GLU A 234 13.07 0.98 -10.68
N ALA A 235 14.15 0.20 -10.61
CA ALA A 235 14.78 -0.44 -11.74
C ALA A 235 13.83 -1.43 -12.43
N ALA A 236 13.07 -2.22 -11.67
CA ALA A 236 12.10 -3.16 -12.22
C ALA A 236 10.96 -2.46 -12.95
N ILE A 237 10.39 -1.40 -12.38
CA ILE A 237 9.36 -0.59 -13.05
C ILE A 237 9.92 0.01 -14.34
N THR A 238 11.16 0.50 -14.32
CA THR A 238 11.83 1.06 -15.49
C THR A 238 12.03 0.00 -16.58
N ALA A 239 12.56 -1.17 -16.22
CA ALA A 239 12.78 -2.28 -17.13
C ALA A 239 11.48 -2.79 -17.76
N LEU A 240 10.42 -2.95 -16.97
CA LEU A 240 9.08 -3.31 -17.48
C LEU A 240 8.52 -2.21 -18.38
N GLY A 241 8.59 -0.96 -17.92
CA GLY A 241 8.05 0.19 -18.63
C GLY A 241 8.68 0.37 -20.01
N GLN A 242 10.00 0.31 -20.09
CA GLN A 242 10.73 0.36 -21.36
C GLN A 242 10.54 -0.92 -22.18
N GLY A 243 10.48 -2.08 -21.54
CA GLY A 243 10.26 -3.38 -22.18
C GLY A 243 8.94 -3.43 -22.95
N PHE A 244 7.84 -2.99 -22.33
CA PHE A 244 6.55 -2.93 -23.01
C PHE A 244 6.53 -1.87 -24.13
N LEU A 245 7.12 -0.69 -23.93
CA LEU A 245 7.12 0.36 -24.95
C LEU A 245 8.00 0.05 -26.15
N SER A 246 9.10 -0.66 -25.95
CA SER A 246 10.04 -1.04 -27.01
C SER A 246 9.56 -2.24 -27.84
N HIS A 247 8.63 -3.04 -27.31
CA HIS A 247 8.18 -4.25 -28.01
C HIS A 247 7.43 -3.92 -29.32
N PRO A 248 7.76 -4.54 -30.47
CA PRO A 248 7.15 -4.20 -31.76
C PRO A 248 5.64 -4.43 -31.82
N HIS A 249 5.14 -5.45 -31.12
CA HIS A 249 3.71 -5.81 -31.11
C HIS A 249 2.83 -4.89 -30.25
N ASN A 250 3.40 -4.04 -29.38
CA ASN A 250 2.62 -3.18 -28.48
C ASN A 250 2.32 -1.81 -29.13
N ARG A 251 1.79 -1.82 -30.36
CA ARG A 251 1.43 -0.59 -31.08
C ARG A 251 0.27 0.14 -30.40
N GLU A 252 -0.73 -0.61 -29.95
CA GLU A 252 -1.91 -0.07 -29.26
C GLU A 252 -1.54 0.65 -27.97
N LEU A 253 -0.69 0.05 -27.12
CA LEU A 253 -0.18 0.71 -25.91
C LEU A 253 0.47 2.07 -26.21
N ARG A 254 1.32 2.13 -27.24
CA ARG A 254 1.97 3.39 -27.65
C ARG A 254 0.96 4.40 -28.15
N GLN A 255 -0.05 3.97 -28.89
CA GLN A 255 -1.13 4.83 -29.38
C GLN A 255 -1.93 5.41 -28.21
N LEU A 256 -2.36 4.59 -27.24
CA LEU A 256 -3.09 5.04 -26.04
C LEU A 256 -2.32 6.10 -25.25
N LEU A 257 -0.99 5.96 -25.14
CA LEU A 257 -0.13 6.95 -24.49
C LEU A 257 0.02 8.23 -25.33
N GLN A 258 0.09 8.11 -26.65
CA GLN A 258 0.20 9.25 -27.56
C GLN A 258 -1.08 10.09 -27.61
N THR A 259 -2.26 9.45 -27.61
CA THR A 259 -3.56 10.15 -27.61
C THR A 259 -3.94 10.68 -26.24
N GLY A 260 -3.27 10.21 -25.18
CA GLY A 260 -3.58 10.58 -23.79
C GLY A 260 -4.75 9.81 -23.18
N GLU A 261 -5.32 8.84 -23.91
CA GLU A 261 -6.34 7.91 -23.39
C GLU A 261 -5.79 7.07 -22.22
N LEU A 262 -4.51 6.73 -22.27
CA LEU A 262 -3.75 6.25 -21.12
C LEU A 262 -2.81 7.36 -20.65
N THR A 263 -3.03 7.86 -19.44
CA THR A 263 -2.09 8.81 -18.82
C THR A 263 -0.81 8.10 -18.40
N VAL A 264 0.32 8.83 -18.37
CA VAL A 264 1.61 8.33 -17.87
C VAL A 264 1.47 7.80 -16.43
N GLN A 265 0.68 8.48 -15.61
CA GLN A 265 0.40 8.06 -14.24
C GLN A 265 -0.37 6.74 -14.19
N ASN A 266 -1.40 6.57 -15.03
CA ASN A 266 -2.13 5.30 -15.10
C ASN A 266 -1.28 4.15 -15.63
N TYR A 267 -0.39 4.40 -16.60
CA TYR A 267 0.59 3.42 -17.06
C TYR A 267 1.52 2.98 -15.92
N TYR A 268 2.08 3.95 -15.19
CA TYR A 268 2.91 3.70 -14.02
C TYR A 268 2.18 2.89 -12.93
N HIS A 269 0.90 3.17 -12.66
CA HIS A 269 0.10 2.39 -11.73
C HIS A 269 -0.08 0.93 -12.16
N GLN A 270 -0.25 0.66 -13.46
CA GLN A 270 -0.33 -0.72 -13.97
C GLN A 270 1.01 -1.46 -13.86
N LEU A 271 2.14 -0.78 -14.14
CA LEU A 271 3.47 -1.35 -13.93
C LEU A 271 3.72 -1.70 -12.46
N ARG A 272 3.36 -0.80 -11.53
CA ARG A 272 3.43 -1.06 -10.09
C ARG A 272 2.62 -2.28 -9.69
N ARG A 273 1.39 -2.43 -10.21
CA ARG A 273 0.56 -3.62 -9.94
C ARG A 273 1.20 -4.90 -10.47
N LEU A 274 1.87 -4.86 -11.62
CA LEU A 274 2.63 -6.01 -12.13
C LEU A 274 3.83 -6.35 -11.22
N VAL A 275 4.57 -5.35 -10.73
CA VAL A 275 5.65 -5.57 -9.74
C VAL A 275 5.10 -6.17 -8.45
N TYR A 276 3.96 -5.69 -7.95
CA TYR A 276 3.32 -6.26 -6.77
C TYR A 276 2.86 -7.71 -6.96
N ARG A 277 2.37 -8.08 -8.16
CA ARG A 277 2.08 -9.48 -8.48
C ARG A 277 3.33 -10.35 -8.39
N LEU A 278 4.46 -9.88 -8.93
CA LEU A 278 5.73 -10.60 -8.87
C LEU A 278 6.22 -10.77 -7.42
N LEU A 279 6.27 -9.67 -6.65
CA LEU A 279 6.69 -9.71 -5.25
C LEU A 279 5.79 -10.61 -4.40
N PHE A 280 4.47 -10.55 -4.62
CA PHE A 280 3.53 -11.46 -3.97
C PHE A 280 3.87 -12.91 -4.30
N LEU A 281 3.99 -13.24 -5.59
CA LEU A 281 4.30 -14.61 -6.05
C LEU A 281 5.61 -15.14 -5.47
N PHE A 282 6.67 -14.32 -5.44
CA PHE A 282 7.96 -14.71 -4.86
C PHE A 282 7.77 -15.20 -3.42
N VAL A 283 7.03 -14.42 -2.63
CA VAL A 283 6.82 -14.69 -1.21
C VAL A 283 5.93 -15.90 -0.99
N VAL A 284 4.81 -16.00 -1.68
CA VAL A 284 3.87 -17.11 -1.45
C VAL A 284 4.43 -18.44 -1.96
N GLU A 285 5.28 -18.43 -2.98
CA GLU A 285 6.04 -19.61 -3.40
C GLU A 285 7.14 -19.98 -2.39
N ASP A 286 7.94 -19.02 -1.92
CA ASP A 286 9.02 -19.26 -0.94
C ASP A 286 8.50 -19.84 0.39
N ARG A 287 7.20 -19.64 0.66
CA ARG A 287 6.51 -20.12 1.86
C ARG A 287 5.66 -21.36 1.63
N ASP A 288 5.67 -21.93 0.43
CA ASP A 288 4.82 -23.06 0.03
C ASP A 288 3.33 -22.82 0.32
N ALA A 289 2.89 -21.57 0.15
CA ALA A 289 1.54 -21.10 0.51
C ALA A 289 0.66 -20.79 -0.70
N LEU A 290 1.21 -20.87 -1.92
CA LEU A 290 0.47 -20.57 -3.15
C LEU A 290 -0.42 -21.73 -3.61
N LEU A 291 0.10 -22.95 -3.56
CA LEU A 291 -0.56 -24.11 -4.15
C LEU A 291 -1.64 -24.65 -3.22
N ASP A 292 -2.76 -25.10 -3.80
CA ASP A 292 -3.81 -25.77 -3.06
C ASP A 292 -3.23 -27.01 -2.33
N PRO A 293 -3.34 -27.09 -0.99
CA PRO A 293 -2.83 -28.22 -0.24
C PRO A 293 -3.36 -29.57 -0.74
N THR A 294 -4.60 -29.59 -1.23
CA THR A 294 -5.30 -30.78 -1.74
C THR A 294 -4.98 -31.13 -3.19
N ALA A 295 -4.25 -30.27 -3.91
CA ALA A 295 -3.87 -30.55 -5.30
C ALA A 295 -2.97 -31.78 -5.41
N SER A 296 -3.12 -32.50 -6.53
CA SER A 296 -2.28 -33.66 -6.84
C SER A 296 -0.79 -33.30 -6.89
N LEU A 297 0.08 -34.24 -6.50
CA LEU A 297 1.53 -34.06 -6.57
C LEU A 297 2.00 -33.68 -7.99
N ALA A 298 1.43 -34.30 -9.02
CA ALA A 298 1.75 -34.01 -10.42
C ALA A 298 1.41 -32.56 -10.83
N ALA A 299 0.32 -31.99 -10.30
CA ALA A 299 -0.04 -30.59 -10.55
C ALA A 299 0.96 -29.63 -9.87
N LYS A 300 1.32 -29.92 -8.61
CA LYS A 300 2.31 -29.14 -7.85
C LYS A 300 3.68 -29.18 -8.53
N GLU A 301 4.13 -30.36 -8.96
CA GLU A 301 5.40 -30.53 -9.70
C GLU A 301 5.39 -29.79 -11.04
N ARG A 302 4.28 -29.85 -11.79
CA ARG A 302 4.12 -29.12 -13.06
C ARG A 302 4.26 -27.62 -12.85
N TYR A 303 3.59 -27.08 -11.84
CA TYR A 303 3.73 -25.67 -11.49
C TYR A 303 5.18 -25.31 -11.14
N THR A 304 5.77 -26.04 -10.18
CA THR A 304 7.12 -25.77 -9.68
C THR A 304 8.15 -25.83 -10.80
N LYS A 305 8.03 -26.79 -11.72
CA LYS A 305 9.00 -27.01 -12.80
C LYS A 305 8.88 -26.01 -13.96
N TYR A 306 7.69 -25.53 -14.28
CA TYR A 306 7.46 -24.77 -15.53
C TYR A 306 6.95 -23.34 -15.32
N TYR A 307 6.15 -23.10 -14.28
CA TYR A 307 5.41 -21.84 -14.09
C TYR A 307 5.87 -21.01 -12.88
N SER A 308 6.60 -21.62 -11.95
CA SER A 308 7.06 -20.95 -10.73
C SER A 308 7.90 -19.71 -11.02
N THR A 309 7.71 -18.68 -10.21
CA THR A 309 8.61 -17.53 -10.17
C THR A 309 9.97 -17.91 -9.57
N THR A 310 10.07 -19.00 -8.83
CA THR A 310 11.36 -19.61 -8.46
C THR A 310 12.20 -19.98 -9.69
N ARG A 311 11.59 -20.64 -10.69
CA ARG A 311 12.25 -20.88 -11.99
C ARG A 311 12.60 -19.57 -12.68
N LEU A 312 11.68 -18.60 -12.69
CA LEU A 312 11.90 -17.30 -13.34
C LEU A 312 13.08 -16.54 -12.72
N ARG A 313 13.19 -16.53 -11.39
CA ARG A 313 14.32 -15.95 -10.63
C ARG A 313 15.63 -16.65 -10.93
N SER A 314 15.63 -17.99 -10.98
CA SER A 314 16.83 -18.77 -11.37
C SER A 314 17.30 -18.46 -12.80
N LEU A 315 16.37 -18.24 -13.74
CA LEU A 315 16.71 -17.81 -15.09
C LEU A 315 17.26 -16.38 -15.13
N ALA A 316 16.71 -15.47 -14.32
CA ALA A 316 17.16 -14.09 -14.24
C ALA A 316 18.60 -13.98 -13.70
N ASP A 317 18.95 -14.83 -12.73
CA ASP A 317 20.31 -14.96 -12.18
C ASP A 317 21.32 -15.44 -13.24
N ARG A 318 20.95 -16.50 -13.98
CA ARG A 318 21.88 -17.20 -14.87
C ARG A 318 21.98 -16.61 -16.27
N THR A 319 20.98 -15.86 -16.72
CA THR A 319 20.88 -15.43 -18.12
C THR A 319 20.33 -14.01 -18.24
N ARG A 320 20.74 -13.33 -19.31
CA ARG A 320 20.16 -12.02 -19.67
C ARG A 320 18.78 -12.12 -20.33
N GLY A 321 18.40 -13.27 -20.87
CA GLY A 321 17.15 -13.47 -21.61
C GLY A 321 17.23 -13.23 -23.12
N THR A 322 16.16 -13.59 -23.81
CA THR A 322 16.03 -13.55 -25.28
C THR A 322 15.00 -12.51 -25.73
N ARG A 323 14.84 -12.34 -27.05
CA ARG A 323 13.76 -11.52 -27.64
C ARG A 323 12.37 -12.16 -27.60
N HIS A 324 12.28 -13.47 -27.33
CA HIS A 324 11.01 -14.18 -27.13
C HIS A 324 10.23 -13.64 -25.92
N SER A 325 8.94 -13.94 -25.83
CA SER A 325 8.04 -13.48 -24.76
C SER A 325 7.39 -14.63 -23.99
N ASP A 326 7.83 -15.87 -24.20
CA ASP A 326 7.25 -17.09 -23.63
C ASP A 326 7.23 -17.11 -22.09
N LEU A 327 8.22 -16.49 -21.43
CA LEU A 327 8.23 -16.37 -19.97
C LEU A 327 7.08 -15.49 -19.47
N PHE A 328 6.79 -14.39 -20.18
CA PHE A 328 5.65 -13.53 -19.83
C PHE A 328 4.32 -14.22 -20.09
N HIS A 329 4.20 -15.00 -21.16
CA HIS A 329 3.00 -15.82 -21.40
C HIS A 329 2.79 -16.84 -20.28
N SER A 330 3.85 -17.48 -19.81
CA SER A 330 3.79 -18.40 -18.67
C SER A 330 3.32 -17.70 -17.40
N LEU A 331 3.85 -16.51 -17.11
CA LEU A 331 3.40 -15.68 -15.99
C LEU A 331 1.93 -15.26 -16.12
N ARG A 332 1.48 -14.90 -17.33
CA ARG A 332 0.07 -14.56 -17.60
C ARG A 332 -0.87 -15.72 -17.27
N VAL A 333 -0.49 -16.97 -17.59
CA VAL A 333 -1.28 -18.15 -17.23
C VAL A 333 -1.48 -18.23 -15.71
N VAL A 334 -0.42 -18.03 -14.93
CA VAL A 334 -0.49 -18.03 -13.46
C VAL A 334 -1.41 -16.93 -12.96
N VAL A 335 -1.18 -15.69 -13.39
CA VAL A 335 -1.94 -14.52 -12.94
C VAL A 335 -3.42 -14.63 -13.29
N LYS A 336 -3.76 -15.06 -14.52
CA LYS A 336 -5.16 -15.28 -14.93
C LYS A 336 -5.83 -16.38 -14.12
N SER A 337 -5.11 -17.48 -13.83
CA SER A 337 -5.64 -18.56 -13.00
C SER A 337 -5.98 -18.06 -11.59
N LEU A 338 -5.10 -17.25 -10.99
CA LEU A 338 -5.31 -16.66 -9.66
C LEU A 338 -6.45 -15.63 -9.64
N GLY A 339 -6.68 -14.90 -10.74
CA GLY A 339 -7.77 -13.93 -10.86
C GLY A 339 -9.12 -14.54 -11.20
N GLY A 340 -9.13 -15.71 -11.84
CA GLY A 340 -10.33 -16.43 -12.27
C GLY A 340 -10.78 -17.50 -11.28
N GLN A 341 -11.05 -18.70 -11.79
CA GLN A 341 -11.58 -19.84 -11.02
C GLN A 341 -10.47 -20.75 -10.44
N GLY A 342 -9.20 -20.35 -10.52
CA GLY A 342 -8.06 -21.22 -10.26
C GLY A 342 -7.66 -22.06 -11.48
N CYS A 343 -6.68 -22.93 -11.29
CA CYS A 343 -6.25 -23.92 -12.29
C CYS A 343 -5.82 -25.21 -11.55
N PRO A 344 -6.72 -26.21 -11.42
CA PRO A 344 -6.44 -27.48 -10.75
C PRO A 344 -5.24 -28.22 -11.35
N GLU A 345 -5.02 -28.11 -12.67
CA GLU A 345 -3.89 -28.71 -13.38
C GLU A 345 -2.54 -28.12 -12.95
N LEU A 346 -2.54 -26.93 -12.37
CA LEU A 346 -1.35 -26.28 -11.81
C LEU A 346 -1.41 -26.19 -10.28
N GLY A 347 -2.46 -26.74 -9.65
CA GLY A 347 -2.69 -26.61 -8.21
C GLY A 347 -2.91 -25.16 -7.76
N LEU A 348 -3.32 -24.27 -8.67
CA LEU A 348 -3.52 -22.85 -8.37
C LEU A 348 -4.95 -22.59 -7.87
N PRO A 349 -5.15 -21.95 -6.71
CA PRO A 349 -6.47 -21.55 -6.24
C PRO A 349 -6.97 -20.27 -6.92
N ALA A 350 -8.26 -19.98 -6.77
CA ALA A 350 -8.80 -18.64 -7.06
C ALA A 350 -8.53 -17.70 -5.88
N LEU A 351 -7.86 -16.56 -6.12
CA LEU A 351 -7.64 -15.52 -5.12
C LEU A 351 -8.67 -14.38 -5.22
N GLY A 352 -9.25 -14.15 -6.41
CA GLY A 352 -10.44 -13.30 -6.60
C GLY A 352 -10.31 -11.81 -6.21
N SER A 353 -9.09 -11.30 -6.01
CA SER A 353 -8.87 -9.88 -5.69
C SER A 353 -8.64 -9.04 -6.95
N PHE A 354 -8.94 -7.74 -6.89
CA PHE A 354 -8.69 -6.81 -8.01
C PHE A 354 -7.24 -6.87 -8.49
N LEU A 355 -6.28 -7.12 -7.60
CA LEU A 355 -4.87 -7.25 -7.97
C LEU A 355 -4.66 -8.31 -9.05
N TRP A 356 -5.45 -9.39 -9.11
CA TRP A 356 -5.31 -10.48 -10.09
C TRP A 356 -6.22 -10.36 -11.31
N SER A 357 -7.15 -9.39 -11.29
CA SER A 357 -8.08 -9.12 -12.39
C SER A 357 -7.36 -8.65 -13.67
N GLU A 358 -7.99 -8.83 -14.83
CA GLU A 358 -7.46 -8.32 -16.09
C GLU A 358 -7.47 -6.78 -16.10
N GLU A 359 -8.47 -6.18 -15.45
CA GLU A 359 -8.70 -4.74 -15.33
C GLU A 359 -7.57 -4.03 -14.57
N ALA A 360 -6.94 -4.69 -13.59
CA ALA A 360 -5.85 -4.13 -12.81
C ALA A 360 -4.64 -3.71 -13.65
N ILE A 361 -4.45 -4.33 -14.82
CA ILE A 361 -3.40 -3.99 -15.78
C ILE A 361 -3.94 -3.93 -17.22
N ALA A 362 -5.16 -3.39 -17.40
CA ALA A 362 -5.89 -3.46 -18.67
C ALA A 362 -5.06 -3.07 -19.92
N ALA A 363 -4.20 -2.05 -19.83
CA ALA A 363 -3.38 -1.62 -20.97
C ALA A 363 -2.17 -2.53 -21.23
N LEU A 364 -1.77 -3.34 -20.24
CA LEU A 364 -0.67 -4.30 -20.33
C LEU A 364 -1.13 -5.74 -20.56
N GLU A 365 -2.42 -6.06 -20.38
CA GLU A 365 -2.95 -7.43 -20.43
C GLU A 365 -2.59 -8.13 -21.74
N SER A 366 -2.85 -7.46 -22.86
CA SER A 366 -2.62 -7.98 -24.21
C SER A 366 -1.20 -7.71 -24.73
N CYS A 367 -0.40 -6.97 -23.96
CA CYS A 367 0.94 -6.59 -24.36
C CYS A 367 1.94 -7.75 -24.28
N GLN A 368 3.02 -7.63 -25.05
CA GLN A 368 4.15 -8.54 -25.03
C GLN A 368 5.38 -7.83 -24.46
N ILE A 369 6.23 -8.59 -23.76
CA ILE A 369 7.53 -8.10 -23.28
C ILE A 369 8.58 -9.16 -23.61
N ALA A 370 9.74 -8.71 -24.07
CA ALA A 370 10.84 -9.61 -24.33
C ALA A 370 11.38 -10.20 -23.02
N ASN A 371 11.81 -11.45 -23.05
CA ASN A 371 12.35 -12.17 -21.90
C ASN A 371 13.52 -11.42 -21.28
N PHE A 372 14.34 -10.72 -22.07
CA PHE A 372 15.43 -9.94 -21.50
C PHE A 372 14.92 -8.81 -20.58
N ALA A 373 13.87 -8.10 -20.95
CA ALA A 373 13.31 -7.01 -20.14
C ALA A 373 12.55 -7.54 -18.93
N LEU A 374 11.82 -8.65 -19.08
CA LEU A 374 11.17 -9.32 -17.94
C LEU A 374 12.20 -9.85 -16.94
N LEU A 375 13.25 -10.53 -17.41
CA LEU A 375 14.29 -11.07 -16.53
C LEU A 375 15.11 -9.95 -15.88
N ASP A 376 15.28 -8.81 -16.54
CA ASP A 376 15.91 -7.64 -15.93
C ASP A 376 15.11 -7.12 -14.73
N ALA A 377 13.79 -6.96 -14.91
CA ALA A 377 12.91 -6.59 -13.81
C ALA A 377 12.92 -7.62 -12.68
N VAL A 378 12.84 -8.92 -13.00
CA VAL A 378 12.90 -10.00 -12.00
C VAL A 378 14.23 -9.98 -11.26
N ARG A 379 15.34 -9.70 -11.95
CA ARG A 379 16.67 -9.64 -11.33
C ARG A 379 16.74 -8.51 -10.32
N SER A 380 16.28 -7.32 -10.69
CA SER A 380 16.23 -6.16 -9.80
C SER A 380 15.34 -6.37 -8.57
N LEU A 381 14.32 -7.23 -8.66
CA LEU A 381 13.45 -7.56 -7.53
C LEU A 381 13.98 -8.70 -6.66
N ALA A 382 14.75 -9.64 -7.24
CA ALA A 382 15.11 -10.89 -6.58
C ALA A 382 16.54 -10.92 -6.03
N PHE A 383 17.45 -10.09 -6.56
CA PHE A 383 18.86 -10.11 -6.19
C PHE A 383 19.34 -8.72 -5.79
N ILE A 384 20.17 -8.71 -4.74
CA ILE A 384 20.90 -7.52 -4.33
C ILE A 384 22.18 -7.48 -5.16
N THR A 385 22.34 -6.43 -5.96
CA THR A 385 23.63 -6.12 -6.60
C THR A 385 24.45 -5.28 -5.61
N ASP A 386 25.63 -5.79 -5.24
CA ASP A 386 26.63 -5.11 -4.40
C ASP A 386 27.20 -3.85 -5.04
#